data_AF-A0A9X6QCI9-F1
#
_entry.id   AF-A0A9X6QCI9-F1
#
_cell.length_a   1.000
_cell.length_b   1.000
_cell.length_c   1.000
_cell.angle_alpha   90.00
_cell.angle_beta   90.00
_cell.angle_gamma   90.00
#
_symmetry.space_group_name_H-M   'P 1'
#
loop_
_entity.id
_entity.type
_entity.pdbx_description
1 polymer ?
#
loop_
_entity_poly.entity_id
_entity_poly.type
_entity_poly.pdbx_seq_one_letter_code
_entity_poly.pdbx_strand_id
1 'polypeptide(L)' 'MKISGAILILSGILLFGFTYIAAAFYTNSLDEWDKSLGKFFTAFNEIHGQKLLILSISFILVGLFHLYYKKK' A
#
# COMPACT_ATOMS: atom_id res chain seq x y z
N MET A 1 4.15 -13.34 19.02
CA MET A 1 4.52 -14.26 17.92
C MET A 1 5.40 -13.48 16.97
N LYS A 2 6.72 -13.74 16.95
CA LYS A 2 7.68 -12.88 16.23
C LYS A 2 7.64 -13.07 14.71
N ILE A 3 7.43 -14.30 14.25
CA ILE A 3 7.38 -14.65 12.82
C ILE A 3 6.15 -14.03 12.15
N SER A 4 4.97 -14.10 12.78
CA SER A 4 3.75 -13.48 12.24
C SER A 4 3.86 -11.96 12.15
N GLY A 5 4.54 -11.31 13.11
CA GLY A 5 4.84 -9.87 13.05
C GLY A 5 5.75 -9.51 11.86
N ALA A 6 6.81 -10.29 11.63
CA ALA A 6 7.71 -10.09 10.49
C ALA A 6 7.00 -10.28 9.14
N ILE A 7 6.12 -11.29 9.02
CA ILE A 7 5.31 -11.51 7.82
C ILE A 7 4.40 -10.31 7.55
N LEU A 8 3.72 -9.79 8.56
CA LEU A 8 2.84 -8.61 8.42
C LEU A 8 3.60 -7.37 7.95
N ILE A 9 4.79 -7.11 8.51
CA ILE A 9 5.63 -5.99 8.07
C ILE A 9 6.02 -6.18 6.60
N LEU A 10 6.49 -7.36 6.22
CA LEU A 10 6.89 -7.65 4.84
C LEU A 10 5.71 -7.51 3.86
N SER A 11 4.54 -8.04 4.22
CA SER A 11 3.31 -7.90 3.43
C SER A 11 2.90 -6.44 3.28
N GLY A 12 3.03 -5.62 4.32
CA GLY A 12 2.79 -4.18 4.23
C GLY A 12 3.75 -3.49 3.26
N ILE A 13 5.05 -3.74 3.37
CA ILE A 13 6.06 -3.17 2.45
C ILE A 13 5.79 -3.57 0.99
N LEU A 14 5.46 -4.84 0.75
CA LEU A 14 5.11 -5.32 -0.59
C LEU A 14 3.84 -4.67 -1.11
N LEU A 15 2.80 -4.56 -0.28
CA LEU A 15 1.54 -3.92 -0.66
C LEU A 15 1.76 -2.44 -1.01
N PHE A 16 2.57 -1.72 -0.23
CA PHE A 16 2.97 -0.35 -0.52
C PHE A 16 3.61 -0.25 -1.92
N GLY A 17 4.67 -1.02 -2.17
CA GLY A 17 5.39 -1.00 -3.45
C GLY A 17 4.51 -1.38 -4.64
N PHE A 18 3.74 -2.47 -4.51
CA PHE A 18 2.86 -2.93 -5.58
C PHE A 18 1.72 -1.96 -5.88
N THR A 19 1.26 -1.17 -4.90
CA THR A 19 0.26 -0.12 -5.17
C THR A 19 0.80 0.93 -6.15
N TYR A 20 2.03 1.41 -5.95
CA TYR A 20 2.64 2.39 -6.86
C TYR A 20 2.98 1.77 -8.23
N ILE A 21 3.47 0.52 -8.24
CA ILE A 21 3.74 -0.20 -9.49
C ILE A 21 2.44 -0.38 -10.28
N ALA A 22 1.36 -0.83 -9.64
CA ALA A 22 0.06 -1.00 -10.28
C ALA A 22 -0.47 0.34 -10.83
N ALA A 23 -0.37 1.44 -10.07
CA ALA A 23 -0.74 2.76 -10.54
C ALA A 23 0.07 3.17 -11.78
N ALA A 24 1.38 2.92 -11.79
CA ALA A 24 2.25 3.25 -12.91
C ALA A 24 1.88 2.45 -14.17
N PHE A 25 1.59 1.15 -14.04
CA PHE A 25 1.12 0.35 -15.17
C PHE A 25 -0.25 0.83 -15.66
N TYR A 26 -1.18 1.06 -14.75
CA TYR A 26 -2.54 1.50 -15.07
C TYR A 26 -2.58 2.91 -15.70
N THR A 27 -1.59 3.76 -15.39
CA THR A 27 -1.43 5.07 -16.02
C THR A 27 -1.36 4.97 -17.55
N ASN A 28 -0.79 3.88 -18.10
CA ASN A 28 -0.67 3.71 -19.54
C ASN A 28 -2.01 3.34 -20.22
N SER A 29 -2.93 2.71 -19.48
CA SER A 29 -4.25 2.34 -19.97
C SER A 29 -5.31 3.44 -19.86
N LEU A 30 -4.99 4.57 -19.23
CA LEU A 30 -5.92 5.70 -19.14
C LEU A 30 -5.91 6.50 -20.44
N ASP A 31 -7.08 6.55 -21.10
CA ASP A 31 -7.34 7.42 -22.26
C ASP A 31 -7.71 8.84 -21.82
N GLU A 32 -8.48 8.95 -20.74
CA GLU A 32 -8.85 10.22 -20.11
C GLU A 32 -8.25 10.31 -18.70
N TRP A 33 -7.85 11.52 -18.30
CA TRP A 33 -7.37 11.76 -16.94
C TRP A 33 -7.70 13.17 -16.47
N ASP A 34 -7.78 13.33 -15.15
CA ASP A 34 -7.98 14.64 -14.54
C ASP A 34 -6.72 15.50 -14.72
N LYS A 35 -6.86 16.66 -15.37
CA LYS A 35 -5.74 17.59 -15.64
C LYS A 35 -5.18 18.24 -14.37
N SER A 36 -5.98 18.41 -13.33
CA SER A 36 -5.56 18.98 -12.05
C SER A 36 -4.74 17.99 -11.23
N LEU A 37 -5.07 16.70 -11.30
CA LEU A 37 -4.38 15.64 -10.54
C LEU A 37 -3.22 15.02 -11.32
N GLY A 38 -3.28 15.06 -12.64
CA GLY A 38 -2.34 14.40 -13.54
C GLY A 38 -2.65 12.92 -13.73
N LYS A 39 -2.03 12.34 -14.76
CA LYS A 39 -2.35 10.98 -15.24
C LYS A 39 -2.07 9.90 -14.17
N PHE A 40 -0.93 10.00 -13.51
CA PHE A 40 -0.54 9.03 -12.47
C PHE A 40 -1.46 9.06 -11.26
N PHE A 41 -1.81 10.25 -10.75
CA PHE A 41 -2.65 10.34 -9.55
C PHE A 41 -4.11 9.96 -9.85
N THR A 42 -4.58 10.21 -11.07
CA THR A 42 -5.86 9.68 -11.56
C THR A 42 -5.85 8.14 -11.53
N ALA A 43 -4.84 7.52 -12.14
CA ALA A 43 -4.67 6.06 -12.11
C ALA A 43 -4.59 5.50 -10.68
N PHE A 44 -3.84 6.19 -9.82
CA PHE A 44 -3.69 5.85 -8.41
C PHE A 44 -5.04 5.89 -7.67
N ASN A 45 -5.88 6.88 -7.94
CA ASN A 45 -7.21 6.98 -7.34
C ASN A 45 -8.17 5.90 -7.84
N GLU A 46 -8.12 5.59 -9.13
CA GLU A 46 -8.98 4.56 -9.74
C GLU A 46 -8.69 3.16 -9.20
N ILE A 47 -7.42 2.83 -8.94
CA ILE A 47 -7.06 1.56 -8.26
C ILE A 47 -7.30 1.59 -6.74
N HIS A 48 -7.96 2.65 -6.23
CA HIS A 48 -8.14 2.89 -4.79
C HIS A 48 -6.84 2.93 -3.99
N GLY A 49 -5.78 3.50 -4.56
CA GLY A 49 -4.44 3.53 -3.99
C GLY A 49 -4.40 4.09 -2.57
N GLN A 50 -5.20 5.11 -2.24
CA GLN A 50 -5.31 5.65 -0.88
C GLN A 50 -5.73 4.58 0.15
N LYS A 51 -6.71 3.75 -0.19
CA LYS A 51 -7.17 2.65 0.70
C LYS A 51 -6.08 1.58 0.86
N LEU A 52 -5.39 1.26 -0.24
CA LEU A 52 -4.29 0.30 -0.24
C LEU A 52 -3.10 0.79 0.62
N LEU A 53 -2.78 2.09 0.58
CA LEU A 53 -1.75 2.68 1.45
C LEU A 53 -2.14 2.60 2.93
N ILE A 54 -3.38 2.96 3.27
CA ILE A 54 -3.87 2.87 4.65
C ILE A 54 -3.79 1.43 5.15
N LEU A 55 -4.18 0.46 4.32
CA LEU A 55 -4.10 -0.96 4.65
C LEU A 55 -2.64 -1.42 4.83
N SER A 56 -1.74 -0.99 3.95
CA SER A 56 -0.31 -1.26 4.04
C SER A 56 0.29 -0.75 5.35
N ILE A 57 0.02 0.51 5.71
CA ILE A 57 0.48 1.12 6.97
C ILE A 57 -0.07 0.33 8.15
N SER A 58 -1.34 -0.08 8.09
CA SER A 58 -1.98 -0.89 9.13
C SER A 58 -1.28 -2.24 9.32
N PHE A 59 -0.90 -2.93 8.25
CA PHE A 59 -0.14 -4.17 8.33
C PHE A 59 1.23 -3.96 8.98
N ILE A 60 1.94 -2.89 8.62
CA ILE A 60 3.23 -2.55 9.24
C ILE A 60 3.06 -2.28 10.74
N LEU A 61 2.07 -1.47 11.14
CA LEU A 61 1.82 -1.15 12.55
C LEU A 61 1.43 -2.38 13.37
N VAL A 62 0.53 -3.23 12.87
CA VAL A 62 0.14 -4.47 13.54
C VAL A 62 1.31 -5.45 13.61
N GLY A 63 2.14 -5.51 12.57
CA GLY A 63 3.34 -6.33 12.54
C GLY A 63 4.39 -5.87 13.56
N LEU A 64 4.65 -4.56 13.65
CA LEU A 64 5.51 -3.96 14.68
C LEU A 64 4.96 -4.24 16.09
N PHE A 65 3.66 -4.08 16.29
CA PHE A 65 3.02 -4.43 17.55
C PHE A 65 3.28 -5.90 17.90
N HIS A 66 3.09 -6.85 16.98
CA HIS A 66 3.35 -8.27 17.25
C HIS A 66 4.83 -8.60 17.54
N LEU A 67 5.75 -7.82 16.98
CA LEU A 67 7.19 -8.02 17.14
C LEU A 67 7.70 -7.47 18.49
N TYR A 68 7.23 -6.28 18.88
CA TYR A 68 7.73 -5.55 20.05
C TYR A 68 6.82 -5.62 21.27
N TYR A 69 5.55 -5.99 21.11
CA TYR A 69 4.64 -6.17 22.24
C TYR A 69 4.99 -7.44 23.00
N LYS A 70 5.71 -7.25 24.11
CA LYS A 70 5.98 -8.29 25.09
C LYS A 70 4.73 -8.41 25.96
N LYS A 71 3.99 -9.53 25.86
CA LYS A 71 2.97 -9.88 26.85
C LYS A 71 3.66 -9.89 28.22
N LYS A 72 3.29 -8.94 29.09
CA LYS A 72 3.56 -9.02 30.53
C LYS A 72 2.79 -10.19 31.11
#